data_AF-A0A0P1B1N5-F1
#
_entry.id   AF-A0A0P1B1N5-F1
#
_cell.length_a   1.000
_cell.length_b   1.000
_cell.length_c   1.000
_cell.angle_alpha   90.00
_cell.angle_beta   90.00
_cell.angle_gamma   90.00
#
_symmetry.space_group_name_H-M   'P 1'
#
loop_
_entity.id
_entity.type
_entity.pdbx_description
1 polymer ?
#
loop_
_entity_poly.entity_id
_entity_poly.type
_entity_poly.pdbx_seq_one_letter_code
_entity_poly.pdbx_strand_id
1 'polypeptide(L)'
;MKVASTPILKSSRHHRMRAISIDLPDATAWLKNLQIRLQTAVNGHYEIHATYISPRWQDKQIVWTVSHSFDAFRRFRKQLLQRLQLGHKCTAECKWLHSVVKNHFPKTKLFTVNRPPATEERRSSLLRILKILQDSLTNRGNQGCKVLVYGVCNDFAAFICGSDYKVPDISWVAMLSSQRSNGRTHVPD
;
A
#
# COMPACT_ATOMS: atom_id res chain seq x y z
N MET A 1 -3.06 -50.29 54.53
CA MET A 1 -4.03 -50.50 53.43
C MET A 1 -4.80 -49.22 53.17
N LYS A 2 -5.15 -48.99 51.90
CA LYS A 2 -5.83 -47.85 51.24
C LYS A 2 -4.95 -46.72 50.67
N VAL A 3 -5.08 -46.68 49.35
CA VAL A 3 -4.51 -45.83 48.29
C VAL A 3 -5.48 -44.67 47.99
N ALA A 4 -4.95 -43.51 47.61
CA ALA A 4 -5.54 -42.58 46.63
C ALA A 4 -4.44 -41.55 46.26
N SER A 5 -3.70 -41.73 45.17
CA SER A 5 -4.01 -41.30 43.78
C SER A 5 -3.91 -39.78 43.57
N THR A 6 -2.75 -39.37 43.07
CA THR A 6 -2.37 -38.07 42.43
C THR A 6 -3.13 -37.86 41.10
N PRO A 7 -3.23 -36.64 40.52
CA PRO A 7 -2.18 -36.24 39.56
C PRO A 7 -1.87 -34.73 39.38
N ILE A 8 -0.56 -34.47 39.28
CA ILE A 8 0.14 -33.83 38.15
C ILE A 8 -0.29 -32.40 37.76
N LEU A 9 0.49 -31.44 38.25
CA LEU A 9 0.67 -30.10 37.69
C LEU A 9 1.24 -30.23 36.26
N LYS A 10 0.41 -30.08 35.23
CA LYS A 10 0.88 -30.01 33.83
C LYS A 10 1.39 -28.60 33.56
N SER A 11 2.71 -28.44 33.64
CA SER A 11 3.39 -27.20 33.30
C SER A 11 3.21 -26.85 31.82
N SER A 12 2.78 -25.60 31.65
CA SER A 12 2.81 -24.71 30.50
C SER A 12 3.34 -25.26 29.17
N ARG A 13 2.44 -25.24 28.18
CA ARG A 13 2.71 -25.49 26.77
C ARG A 13 3.77 -24.51 26.25
N HIS A 14 4.93 -25.06 25.93
CA HIS A 14 5.80 -24.69 24.81
C HIS A 14 5.34 -23.47 24.02
N HIS A 15 6.17 -22.42 24.11
CA HIS A 15 6.18 -21.23 23.28
C HIS A 15 5.84 -21.53 21.81
N ARG A 16 4.57 -21.43 21.43
CA ARG A 16 4.23 -20.88 20.11
C ARG A 16 4.14 -19.38 20.31
N MET A 17 5.26 -18.69 20.11
CA MET A 17 5.21 -17.34 19.57
C MET A 17 4.44 -17.45 18.24
N ARG A 18 3.10 -17.35 18.32
CA ARG A 18 2.36 -16.78 17.20
C ARG A 18 3.02 -15.45 16.98
N ALA A 19 3.66 -15.28 15.82
CA ALA A 19 4.17 -14.01 15.38
C ALA A 19 3.12 -12.96 15.75
N ILE A 20 3.44 -12.16 16.78
CA ILE A 20 2.67 -10.99 17.14
C ILE A 20 2.50 -10.29 15.82
N SER A 21 1.26 -10.17 15.35
CA SER A 21 0.96 -9.38 14.18
C SER A 21 1.53 -8.00 14.51
N ILE A 22 2.70 -7.69 13.96
CA ILE A 22 3.14 -6.31 13.87
C ILE A 22 2.07 -5.70 12.99
N ASP A 23 1.09 -5.10 13.65
CA ASP A 23 0.02 -4.39 13.00
C ASP A 23 0.73 -3.39 12.10
N LEU A 24 0.50 -3.57 10.79
CA LEU A 24 1.03 -2.65 9.79
C LEU A 24 0.67 -1.24 10.25
N PRO A 25 1.60 -0.27 10.17
CA PRO A 25 1.26 1.13 10.38
C PRO A 25 -0.06 1.45 9.68
N ASP A 26 -0.99 2.12 10.36
CA ASP A 26 -2.34 2.38 9.83
C ASP A 26 -2.30 2.98 8.41
N ALA A 27 -1.24 3.76 8.13
CA ALA A 27 -0.95 4.37 6.84
C ALA A 27 -0.73 3.38 5.68
N THR A 28 -0.19 2.18 5.92
CA THR A 28 0.07 1.16 4.87
C THR A 28 -0.93 0.00 4.91
N ALA A 29 -1.66 -0.18 6.02
CA ALA A 29 -2.58 -1.31 6.20
C ALA A 29 -3.71 -1.36 5.16
N TRP A 30 -4.26 -0.21 4.76
CA TRP A 30 -5.34 -0.13 3.78
C TRP A 30 -4.89 -0.52 2.37
N LEU A 31 -3.61 -0.31 2.02
CA LEU A 31 -3.04 -0.68 0.73
C LEU A 31 -3.12 -2.18 0.46
N LYS A 32 -3.15 -3.02 1.50
CA LYS A 32 -3.27 -4.47 1.34
C LYS A 32 -4.59 -4.89 0.68
N ASN A 33 -5.66 -4.13 0.90
CA ASN A 33 -6.99 -4.42 0.36
C ASN A 33 -7.36 -3.49 -0.81
N LEU A 34 -6.38 -2.78 -1.35
CA LEU A 34 -6.53 -1.92 -2.51
C LEU A 34 -6.28 -2.74 -3.78
N GLN A 35 -7.19 -2.67 -4.74
CA GLN A 35 -6.99 -3.20 -6.09
C GLN A 35 -6.79 -2.04 -7.05
N ILE A 36 -5.69 -2.08 -7.81
CA ILE A 36 -5.33 -1.04 -8.77
C ILE A 36 -5.41 -1.61 -10.18
N ARG A 37 -6.17 -0.93 -11.03
CA ARG A 37 -6.18 -1.12 -12.48
C ARG A 37 -5.81 0.19 -13.16
N LEU A 38 -5.22 0.08 -14.34
CA LEU A 38 -4.85 1.24 -15.15
C LEU A 38 -5.46 1.08 -16.53
N GLN A 39 -6.15 2.09 -17.04
CA GLN A 39 -6.68 2.15 -18.40
C GLN A 39 -6.10 3.34 -19.16
N THR A 40 -6.08 3.27 -20.49
CA THR A 40 -5.68 4.40 -21.33
C THR A 40 -6.95 5.11 -21.78
N ALA A 41 -7.09 6.38 -21.44
CA ALA A 41 -8.22 7.20 -21.83
C ALA A 41 -8.05 7.73 -23.26
N VAL A 42 -9.16 8.13 -23.88
CA VAL A 42 -9.21 8.62 -25.27
C VAL A 42 -8.40 9.91 -25.45
N ASN A 43 -8.30 10.72 -24.40
CA ASN A 43 -7.48 11.95 -24.37
C ASN A 43 -5.97 11.70 -24.18
N GLY A 44 -5.51 10.44 -24.19
CA GLY A 44 -4.11 10.06 -23.98
C GLY A 44 -3.65 10.09 -22.52
N HIS A 45 -4.56 10.32 -21.57
CA HIS A 45 -4.30 10.17 -20.14
C HIS A 45 -4.39 8.70 -19.73
N TYR A 46 -3.94 8.42 -18.50
CA TYR A 46 -4.10 7.12 -17.87
C TYR A 46 -5.06 7.23 -16.68
N GLU A 47 -6.06 6.37 -16.69
CA GLU A 47 -7.06 6.30 -15.63
C GLU A 47 -6.71 5.18 -14.66
N ILE A 48 -6.45 5.58 -13.41
CA ILE A 48 -6.25 4.66 -12.29
C ILE A 48 -7.63 4.35 -11.72
N HIS A 49 -8.10 3.13 -11.90
CA HIS A 49 -9.29 2.63 -11.21
C HIS A 49 -8.85 1.91 -9.95
N ALA A 50 -9.23 2.47 -8.81
CA ALA A 50 -8.87 1.97 -7.50
C ALA A 50 -10.13 1.45 -6.79
N THR A 51 -10.04 0.22 -6.29
CA THR A 51 -11.11 -0.43 -5.53
C THR A 51 -10.56 -0.85 -4.18
N TYR A 52 -11.07 -0.27 -3.10
CA TYR A 52 -10.77 -0.71 -1.75
C TYR A 52 -11.86 -1.67 -1.26
N ILE A 53 -11.46 -2.86 -0.83
CA ILE A 53 -12.35 -3.86 -0.26
C ILE A 53 -12.17 -3.86 1.25
N SER A 54 -13.24 -3.57 2.00
CA SER A 54 -13.14 -3.61 3.46
C SER A 54 -12.96 -5.07 3.92
N PRO A 55 -11.88 -5.41 4.64
CA PRO A 55 -11.68 -6.78 5.14
C PRO A 55 -12.72 -7.18 6.18
N ARG A 56 -13.41 -6.19 6.78
CA ARG A 56 -14.47 -6.44 7.76
C ARG A 56 -15.82 -6.65 7.09
N TRP A 57 -16.08 -5.96 5.97
CA TRP A 57 -17.39 -5.86 5.35
C TRP A 57 -17.20 -6.17 3.86
N GLN A 58 -17.18 -7.47 3.51
CA GLN A 58 -16.82 -7.92 2.15
C GLN A 58 -17.74 -7.36 1.07
N ASP A 59 -18.98 -7.02 1.43
CA ASP A 59 -19.97 -6.44 0.51
C ASP A 59 -19.78 -4.93 0.28
N LYS A 60 -18.95 -4.26 1.10
CA LYS A 60 -18.72 -2.82 1.00
C LYS A 60 -17.38 -2.54 0.33
N GLN A 61 -17.46 -2.24 -0.96
CA GLN A 61 -16.34 -1.75 -1.76
C GLN A 61 -16.43 -0.23 -1.96
N ILE A 62 -15.28 0.43 -1.92
CA ILE A 62 -15.15 1.84 -2.31
C ILE A 62 -14.38 1.86 -3.62
N VAL A 63 -14.98 2.44 -4.66
CA VAL A 63 -14.37 2.53 -5.99
C VAL A 63 -14.22 4.00 -6.36
N TRP A 64 -13.04 4.37 -6.86
CA TRP A 64 -12.80 5.69 -7.40
C TRP A 64 -11.90 5.60 -8.63
N THR A 65 -11.89 6.66 -9.43
CA THR A 65 -11.05 6.75 -10.63
C THR A 65 -10.32 8.09 -10.65
N VAL A 66 -9.02 8.06 -10.95
CA VAL A 66 -8.19 9.26 -11.07
C VAL A 66 -7.50 9.25 -12.43
N SER A 67 -7.62 10.36 -13.17
CA SER A 67 -6.98 10.52 -14.46
C SER A 67 -5.66 11.28 -14.31
N HIS A 68 -4.58 10.72 -14.86
CA HIS A 68 -3.24 11.30 -14.83
C HIS A 68 -2.63 11.37 -16.22
N SER A 69 -2.03 12.50 -16.56
CA SER A 69 -1.22 12.60 -17.77
C SER A 69 0.08 11.81 -17.63
N PHE A 70 0.75 11.49 -18.74
CA PHE A 70 2.07 10.85 -18.67
C PHE A 70 3.10 11.69 -17.92
N ASP A 71 3.01 13.02 -18.00
CA ASP A 71 3.90 13.91 -17.27
C ASP A 71 3.63 13.90 -15.75
N ALA A 72 2.39 13.68 -15.31
CA ALA A 72 2.09 13.45 -13.90
C ALA A 72 2.81 12.20 -13.37
N PHE A 73 2.80 11.11 -14.15
CA PHE A 73 3.58 9.90 -13.86
C PHE A 73 5.09 10.17 -13.81
N ARG A 74 5.64 11.02 -14.69
CA ARG A 74 7.07 11.39 -14.65
C ARG A 74 7.42 12.21 -13.40
N ARG A 75 6.55 13.13 -12.99
CA ARG A 75 6.70 13.91 -11.74
C ARG A 75 6.65 12.98 -10.54
N PHE A 76 5.70 12.05 -10.52
CA PHE A 76 5.60 11.02 -9.48
C PHE A 76 6.88 10.18 -9.38
N ARG A 77 7.42 9.70 -10.51
CA ARG A 77 8.72 9.00 -10.54
C ARG A 77 9.83 9.84 -9.91
N LYS A 78 9.91 11.14 -10.25
CA LYS A 78 10.94 12.04 -9.71
C LYS A 78 10.80 12.17 -8.19
N GLN A 79 9.57 12.35 -7.69
CA GLN A 79 9.28 12.42 -6.26
C GLN A 79 9.70 11.13 -5.55
N LEU A 80 9.33 9.96 -6.08
CA LEU A 80 9.72 8.66 -5.54
C LEU A 80 11.24 8.51 -5.45
N LEU A 81 11.97 8.83 -6.52
CA LEU A 81 13.44 8.73 -6.53
C LEU A 81 14.09 9.69 -5.53
N GLN A 82 13.53 10.89 -5.35
CA GLN A 82 13.99 11.85 -4.34
C GLN A 82 13.72 11.32 -2.91
N ARG A 83 12.54 10.77 -2.65
CA ARG A 83 12.20 10.18 -1.34
C ARG A 83 13.06 8.97 -1.01
N LEU A 84 13.25 8.07 -1.97
CA LEU A 84 14.00 6.84 -1.78
C LEU A 84 15.49 7.05 -1.54
N GLN A 85 15.99 8.30 -1.63
CA GLN A 85 17.35 8.77 -1.32
C GLN A 85 18.44 7.77 -1.72
N LEU A 86 19.14 8.04 -2.82
CA LEU A 86 20.34 7.29 -3.19
C LEU A 86 21.31 7.20 -2.00
N GLY A 87 21.43 6.02 -1.39
CA GLY A 87 22.30 5.77 -0.24
C GLY A 87 21.61 5.65 1.11
N HIS A 88 20.26 5.66 1.19
CA HIS A 88 19.56 5.30 2.42
C HIS A 88 19.98 3.91 2.90
N LYS A 89 20.57 3.84 4.09
CA LYS A 89 21.03 2.59 4.71
C LYS A 89 19.92 2.02 5.58
N CYS A 90 19.23 1.01 5.07
CA CYS A 90 18.26 0.23 5.81
C CYS A 90 18.30 -1.25 5.39
N THR A 91 17.71 -2.11 6.20
CA THR A 91 17.46 -3.52 5.86
C THR A 91 16.25 -3.72 4.94
N ALA A 92 15.45 -2.66 4.75
CA ALA A 92 14.28 -2.66 3.86
C ALA A 92 14.67 -2.53 2.37
N GLU A 93 13.69 -2.71 1.49
CA GLU A 93 13.85 -2.74 0.03
C GLU A 93 14.15 -1.38 -0.62
N CYS A 94 14.42 -0.31 0.13
CA CYS A 94 14.58 1.06 -0.43
C CYS A 94 15.56 1.13 -1.61
N LYS A 95 16.73 0.49 -1.48
CA LYS A 95 17.76 0.47 -2.54
C LYS A 95 17.26 -0.26 -3.78
N TRP A 96 16.59 -1.39 -3.59
CA TRP A 96 16.01 -2.18 -4.67
C TRP A 96 14.89 -1.40 -5.36
N LEU A 97 13.95 -0.85 -4.58
CA LEU A 97 12.81 -0.09 -5.09
C LEU A 97 13.26 1.16 -5.86
N HIS A 98 14.30 1.86 -5.38
CA HIS A 98 14.92 2.95 -6.12
C HIS A 98 15.43 2.48 -7.49
N SER A 99 16.15 1.36 -7.55
CA SER A 99 16.62 0.77 -8.82
C SER A 99 15.45 0.41 -9.74
N VAL A 100 14.38 -0.17 -9.19
CA VAL A 100 13.21 -0.57 -9.96
C VAL A 100 12.51 0.64 -10.58
N VAL A 101 12.21 1.66 -9.78
CA VAL A 101 11.58 2.91 -10.24
C VAL A 101 12.50 3.64 -11.22
N LYS A 102 13.82 3.56 -11.05
CA LYS A 102 14.77 4.17 -11.98
C LYS A 102 14.82 3.44 -13.32
N ASN A 103 14.80 2.11 -13.34
CA ASN A 103 15.11 1.34 -14.55
C ASN A 103 13.88 0.89 -15.33
N HIS A 104 12.77 0.58 -14.66
CA HIS A 104 11.58 0.01 -15.29
C HIS A 104 10.50 1.05 -15.63
N PHE A 105 10.70 2.31 -15.24
CA PHE A 105 9.76 3.36 -15.63
C PHE A 105 9.87 3.63 -17.13
N PRO A 106 8.75 3.72 -17.87
CA PRO A 106 8.76 3.97 -19.30
C PRO A 106 9.47 5.28 -19.62
N LYS A 107 10.46 5.22 -20.52
CA LYS A 107 11.20 6.39 -20.99
C LYS A 107 10.38 7.16 -22.04
N THR A 108 10.51 8.49 -22.05
CA THR A 108 10.08 9.33 -23.17
C THR A 108 10.92 8.96 -24.38
N LYS A 109 10.35 8.25 -25.36
CA LYS A 109 11.01 8.01 -26.63
C LYS A 109 10.96 9.32 -27.43
N LEU A 110 12.03 10.12 -27.36
CA LEU A 110 12.14 11.39 -28.08
C LEU A 110 12.42 11.19 -29.59
N PHE A 111 12.61 9.95 -30.07
CA PHE A 111 13.10 9.67 -31.43
C PHE A 111 12.46 8.46 -32.12
N THR A 112 11.15 8.23 -31.99
CA THR A 112 10.48 7.18 -32.80
C THR A 112 9.31 7.76 -33.57
N VAL A 113 9.59 8.20 -34.80
CA VAL A 113 8.64 8.87 -35.70
C VAL A 113 7.57 7.91 -36.27
N ASN A 114 7.75 6.59 -36.23
CA ASN A 114 6.87 5.65 -36.96
C ASN A 114 6.47 4.39 -36.19
N ARG A 115 6.03 4.49 -34.93
CA ARG A 115 5.45 3.32 -34.23
C ARG A 115 4.06 3.66 -33.71
N PRO A 116 3.03 2.81 -33.97
CA PRO A 116 1.70 2.98 -33.37
C PRO A 116 1.87 3.09 -31.85
N PRO A 117 0.99 3.83 -31.17
CA PRO A 117 1.29 4.33 -29.85
C PRO A 117 1.62 3.14 -28.96
N ALA A 118 2.85 3.13 -28.42
CA ALA A 118 3.28 2.20 -27.39
C ALA A 118 2.54 2.49 -26.05
N THR A 119 1.28 2.90 -26.12
CA THR A 119 0.38 3.25 -25.03
C THR A 119 0.10 2.04 -24.17
N GLU A 120 -0.06 0.86 -24.76
CA GLU A 120 -0.34 -0.37 -24.02
C GLU A 120 0.89 -0.91 -23.28
N GLU A 121 2.06 -0.97 -23.94
CA GLU A 121 3.33 -1.31 -23.27
C GLU A 121 3.65 -0.34 -22.13
N ARG A 122 3.43 0.95 -22.39
CA ARG A 122 3.62 2.02 -21.41
C ARG A 122 2.63 1.86 -20.24
N ARG A 123 1.34 1.67 -20.51
CA ARG A 123 0.30 1.41 -19.51
C ARG A 123 0.66 0.21 -18.64
N SER A 124 1.01 -0.91 -19.27
CA SER A 124 1.40 -2.14 -18.57
C SER A 124 2.65 -1.93 -17.69
N SER A 125 3.62 -1.14 -18.16
CA SER A 125 4.81 -0.79 -17.37
C SER A 125 4.49 0.12 -16.19
N LEU A 126 3.61 1.12 -16.38
CA LEU A 126 3.15 2.00 -15.30
C LEU A 126 2.38 1.22 -14.23
N LEU A 127 1.45 0.36 -14.64
CA LEU A 127 0.71 -0.50 -13.72
C LEU A 127 1.64 -1.42 -12.94
N ARG A 128 2.66 -2.00 -13.59
CA ARG A 128 3.67 -2.83 -12.93
C ARG A 128 4.38 -2.05 -11.83
N ILE A 129 4.79 -0.82 -12.08
CA ILE A 129 5.44 0.03 -11.06
C ILE A 129 4.48 0.30 -9.89
N LEU A 130 3.21 0.62 -10.15
CA LEU A 130 2.23 0.86 -9.09
C LEU A 130 2.04 -0.36 -8.20
N LYS A 131 1.96 -1.56 -8.80
CA LYS A 131 1.86 -2.82 -8.05
C LYS A 131 3.11 -3.11 -7.22
N ILE A 132 4.31 -2.94 -7.81
CA ILE A 132 5.56 -3.14 -7.06
C ILE A 132 5.64 -2.18 -5.87
N LEU A 133 5.25 -0.91 -6.05
CA LEU A 133 5.19 0.05 -4.94
C LEU A 133 4.23 -0.41 -3.85
N GLN A 134 3.02 -0.83 -4.23
CA GLN A 134 2.04 -1.37 -3.30
C GLN A 134 2.56 -2.59 -2.54
N ASP A 135 3.20 -3.54 -3.23
CA ASP A 135 3.77 -4.75 -2.63
C ASP A 135 4.90 -4.38 -1.64
N SER A 136 5.82 -3.50 -2.03
CA SER A 136 6.87 -3.03 -1.12
C SER A 136 6.32 -2.26 0.08
N LEU A 137 5.27 -1.45 -0.10
CA LEU A 137 4.65 -0.70 1.00
C LEU A 137 3.85 -1.58 1.96
N THR A 138 3.33 -2.73 1.49
CA THR A 138 2.61 -3.71 2.33
C THR A 138 3.51 -4.83 2.86
N ASN A 139 4.75 -4.93 2.36
CA ASN A 139 5.74 -5.87 2.85
C ASN A 139 6.12 -5.57 4.31
N ARG A 140 5.94 -6.55 5.19
CA ARG A 140 6.23 -6.43 6.63
C ARG A 140 7.69 -6.12 6.91
N GLY A 141 8.63 -6.61 6.10
CA GLY A 141 10.06 -6.32 6.24
C GLY A 141 10.42 -4.84 6.03
N ASN A 142 9.54 -4.09 5.36
CA ASN A 142 9.75 -2.68 5.04
C ASN A 142 9.14 -1.72 6.07
N GLN A 143 8.33 -2.22 7.01
CA GLN A 143 7.58 -1.35 7.95
C GLN A 143 8.48 -0.66 8.99
N GLY A 144 9.71 -1.15 9.19
CA GLY A 144 10.70 -0.48 10.02
C GLY A 144 11.33 0.76 9.36
N CYS A 145 11.12 0.97 8.06
CA CYS A 145 11.73 2.07 7.32
C CYS A 145 10.77 3.28 7.23
N LYS A 146 11.12 4.37 7.92
CA LYS A 146 10.34 5.62 7.89
C LYS A 146 10.26 6.24 6.49
N VAL A 147 11.28 6.06 5.65
CA VAL A 147 11.29 6.58 4.27
C VAL A 147 10.18 5.91 3.44
N LEU A 148 10.02 4.59 3.56
CA LEU A 148 8.96 3.86 2.86
C LEU A 148 7.59 4.16 3.47
N VAL A 149 7.44 3.94 4.77
CA VAL A 149 6.14 3.99 5.47
C VAL A 149 5.53 5.38 5.49
N TYR A 150 6.33 6.44 5.59
CA TYR A 150 5.82 7.81 5.60
C TYR A 150 6.04 8.51 4.28
N GLY A 151 7.29 8.57 3.79
CA GLY A 151 7.61 9.35 2.59
C GLY A 151 6.97 8.77 1.33
N VAL A 152 7.35 7.54 0.98
CA VAL A 152 6.87 6.88 -0.23
C VAL A 152 5.39 6.56 -0.15
N CYS A 153 4.91 6.10 1.00
CA CYS A 153 3.49 5.81 1.20
C CYS A 153 2.62 7.05 1.00
N ASN A 154 3.02 8.21 1.54
CA ASN A 154 2.26 9.44 1.39
C ASN A 154 2.22 9.91 -0.08
N ASP A 155 3.37 9.90 -0.76
CA ASP A 155 3.43 10.29 -2.18
C ASP A 155 2.62 9.31 -3.05
N PHE A 156 2.66 8.00 -2.74
CA PHE A 156 1.85 6.97 -3.42
C PHE A 156 0.35 7.16 -3.16
N ALA A 157 -0.05 7.35 -1.91
CA ALA A 157 -1.45 7.58 -1.53
C ALA A 157 -2.02 8.82 -2.21
N ALA A 158 -1.28 9.94 -2.17
CA ALA A 158 -1.68 11.18 -2.84
C ALA A 158 -1.85 10.97 -4.36
N PHE A 159 -0.96 10.19 -4.99
CA PHE A 159 -1.06 9.90 -6.42
C PHE A 159 -2.27 9.02 -6.76
N ILE A 160 -2.57 7.99 -5.96
CA ILE A 160 -3.71 7.08 -6.18
C ILE A 160 -5.05 7.75 -5.86
N CYS A 161 -5.12 8.64 -4.87
CA CYS A 161 -6.34 9.36 -4.50
C CYS A 161 -6.58 10.59 -5.40
N GLY A 162 -5.53 11.20 -5.95
CA GLY A 162 -5.61 12.42 -6.74
C GLY A 162 -5.63 13.69 -5.89
N SER A 163 -5.22 14.82 -6.48
CA SER A 163 -5.04 16.10 -5.77
C SER A 163 -6.34 16.73 -5.24
N ASP A 164 -7.49 16.37 -5.81
CA ASP A 164 -8.82 16.83 -5.37
C ASP A 164 -9.46 15.93 -4.31
N TYR A 165 -8.90 14.73 -4.10
CA TYR A 165 -9.13 14.04 -2.84
C TYR A 165 -8.20 14.69 -1.85
N LYS A 166 -8.77 15.39 -0.86
CA LYS A 166 -8.15 15.45 0.47
C LYS A 166 -7.71 14.00 0.73
N VAL A 167 -6.39 13.72 0.71
CA VAL A 167 -5.79 12.44 1.16
C VAL A 167 -6.74 11.96 2.22
N PRO A 168 -7.46 10.82 2.05
CA PRO A 168 -8.60 10.49 2.90
C PRO A 168 -8.10 10.79 4.28
N ASP A 169 -8.62 11.89 4.85
CA ASP A 169 -8.06 12.42 6.08
C ASP A 169 -8.01 11.20 6.96
N ILE A 170 -6.94 10.99 7.71
CA ILE A 170 -6.77 9.75 8.46
C ILE A 170 -8.08 9.40 9.21
N SER A 171 -8.93 10.40 9.50
CA SER A 171 -10.42 10.40 9.51
C SER A 171 -11.25 9.33 8.75
N TRP A 172 -11.01 8.90 7.50
CA TRP A 172 -11.79 7.83 6.83
C TRP A 172 -11.31 6.44 7.27
N VAL A 173 -10.00 6.24 7.39
CA VAL A 173 -9.41 5.01 7.98
C VAL A 173 -9.70 4.96 9.49
N ALA A 174 -9.73 6.12 10.15
CA ALA A 174 -10.11 6.32 11.53
C ALA A 174 -11.62 6.23 11.71
N MET A 175 -12.49 6.62 10.77
CA MET A 175 -13.94 6.39 10.85
C MET A 175 -14.25 4.91 10.73
N LEU A 176 -13.54 4.19 9.85
CA LEU A 176 -13.63 2.73 9.77
C LEU A 176 -13.07 2.06 11.04
N SER A 177 -12.08 2.67 11.69
CA SER A 177 -11.46 2.15 12.93
C SER A 177 -12.11 2.63 14.23
N SER A 178 -12.84 3.74 14.24
CA SER A 178 -13.43 4.40 15.41
C SER A 178 -14.83 3.86 15.74
N GLN A 179 -15.49 3.13 14.83
CA GLN A 179 -16.61 2.26 15.22
C GLN A 179 -16.18 1.13 16.18
N ARG A 180 -14.88 0.95 16.42
CA ARG A 180 -14.33 -0.01 17.39
C ARG A 180 -14.45 0.44 18.86
N SER A 181 -14.75 1.71 19.16
CA SER A 181 -14.69 2.22 20.54
C SER A 181 -16.04 2.58 21.19
N ASN A 182 -17.16 2.66 20.47
CA ASN A 182 -18.46 3.08 21.06
C ASN A 182 -19.39 1.93 21.50
N GLY A 183 -18.87 0.72 21.72
CA GLY A 183 -19.66 -0.44 22.16
C GLY A 183 -19.55 -0.78 23.66
N ARG A 184 -19.22 0.17 24.53
CA ARG A 184 -19.12 -0.09 25.99
C ARG A 184 -19.52 1.13 26.83
N THR A 185 -20.82 1.27 27.06
CA THR A 185 -21.39 2.00 28.20
C THR A 185 -22.40 1.05 28.83
N HIS A 186 -22.00 0.33 29.87
CA HIS A 186 -22.28 0.67 31.27
C HIS A 186 -23.80 0.64 31.54
N VAL A 187 -24.28 -0.52 31.96
CA VAL A 187 -25.57 -0.64 32.66
C VAL A 187 -25.26 -0.37 34.13
N PRO A 188 -25.79 0.69 34.76
CA PRO A 188 -25.73 0.85 36.20
C PRO A 188 -26.77 -0.04 36.88
N ASP A 189 -26.51 -0.31 38.15
CA ASP A 189 -27.16 -1.29 39.05
C ASP A 189 -28.70 -1.35 39.03
#